data_AF-A0A5K1HA80-F1
#
_entry.id   AF-A0A5K1HA80-F1
#
_cell.length_a   1.000
_cell.length_b   1.000
_cell.length_c   1.000
_cell.angle_alpha   90.00
_cell.angle_beta   90.00
_cell.angle_gamma   90.00
#
_symmetry.space_group_name_H-M   'P 1'
#
loop_
_entity.id
_entity.type
_entity.pdbx_description
1 polymer ?
#
loop_
_entity_poly.entity_id
_entity_poly.type
_entity_poly.pdbx_seq_one_letter_code
_entity_poly.pdbx_strand_id
1 'polypeptide(L)' 'LCNWQTLDLNYSKIEELPKEMGELCNLRFLGLNWTWELKFIAEGLGKLTNLWTLHRF' A
#
# COMPACT_ATOMS: atom_id res chain seq x y z
N LEU A 1 -17.78 14.34 3.79
CA LEU A 1 -16.47 13.93 4.37
C LEU A 1 -16.22 12.47 3.98
N CYS A 2 -15.69 12.24 2.78
CA CYS A 2 -15.33 10.89 2.34
C CYS A 2 -13.99 10.54 3.00
N ASN A 3 -14.00 9.64 3.98
CA ASN A 3 -12.81 9.08 4.63
C ASN A 3 -12.05 8.18 3.62
N TRP A 4 -11.50 8.76 2.56
CA TRP A 4 -10.64 8.07 1.60
C TRP A 4 -9.22 8.06 2.15
N GLN A 5 -8.88 7.00 2.89
CA GLN A 5 -7.49 6.78 3.27
C GLN A 5 -6.69 6.38 2.03
N THR A 6 -5.77 7.25 1.69
CA THR A 6 -4.83 7.13 0.57
C THR A 6 -3.45 7.03 1.18
N LEU A 7 -2.70 6.00 0.80
CA LEU A 7 -1.30 5.83 1.15
C LEU A 7 -0.49 5.91 -0.13
N ASP A 8 0.19 7.03 -0.30
CA ASP A 8 1.06 7.27 -1.45
C ASP A 8 2.51 7.01 -1.01
N LEU A 9 3.10 5.95 -1.55
CA LEU A 9 4.51 5.59 -1.38
C LEU A 9 5.25 5.67 -2.73
N ASN A 10 4.70 6.38 -3.71
CA ASN A 10 5.35 6.58 -4.99
C ASN A 10 6.77 7.15 -4.80
N TYR A 11 7.73 6.68 -5.60
CA TYR A 11 9.14 7.07 -5.55
C TYR A 11 9.86 6.78 -4.22
N SER A 12 9.27 5.95 -3.35
CA SER A 12 9.91 5.56 -2.10
C SER A 12 10.94 4.45 -2.30
N LYS A 13 12.05 4.55 -1.56
CA LYS A 13 13.10 3.52 -1.48
C LYS A 13 12.78 2.49 -0.40
N ILE A 14 11.60 1.89 -0.51
CA ILE A 14 11.17 0.84 0.40
C ILE A 14 11.51 -0.51 -0.21
N GLU A 15 12.15 -1.39 0.56
CA GLU A 15 12.46 -2.75 0.12
C GLU A 15 11.33 -3.74 0.43
N GLU A 16 10.60 -3.47 1.51
CA GLU A 16 9.46 -4.23 1.98
C GLU A 16 8.37 -3.31 2.54
N LEU A 17 7.12 -3.77 2.48
CA LEU A 17 6.02 -3.15 3.22
C LEU A 17 5.93 -3.77 4.62
N PRO A 18 5.61 -3.00 5.66
CA PRO A 18 5.49 -3.52 7.02
C PRO A 18 4.29 -4.47 7.13
N LYS A 19 4.40 -5.49 8.01
CA LYS A 19 3.31 -6.46 8.23
C LYS A 19 2.06 -5.80 8.82
N GLU A 20 2.28 -4.74 9.59
CA GLU A 20 1.30 -3.87 10.23
C GLU A 20 0.48 -3.08 9.20
N MET A 21 0.89 -3.01 7.93
CA MET A 21 0.09 -2.37 6.88
C MET A 21 -1.29 -3.03 6.74
N GLY A 22 -1.43 -4.31 7.11
CA GLY A 22 -2.72 -4.99 7.16
C GLY A 22 -3.73 -4.40 8.15
N GLU A 23 -3.29 -3.58 9.10
CA GLU A 23 -4.17 -2.86 10.05
C GLU A 23 -4.81 -1.62 9.43
N LEU A 24 -4.36 -1.19 8.23
CA LEU A 24 -4.96 -0.10 7.47
C LEU A 24 -6.26 -0.55 6.78
N CYS A 25 -7.19 -1.08 7.56
CA CYS A 25 -8.44 -1.68 7.06
C CYS A 25 -9.33 -0.68 6.33
N ASN A 26 -9.13 0.64 6.47
CA ASN A 26 -9.88 1.66 5.76
C ASN A 26 -9.14 2.21 4.52
N LEU A 27 -7.95 1.69 4.21
CA LEU A 27 -7.15 2.12 3.06
C LEU A 27 -7.84 1.73 1.75
N ARG A 28 -8.03 2.70 0.87
CA ARG A 28 -8.69 2.51 -0.44
C ARG A 28 -7.75 2.63 -1.62
N PHE A 29 -6.70 3.43 -1.47
CA PHE A 29 -5.70 3.66 -2.51
C PHE A 29 -4.30 3.45 -1.95
N LEU A 30 -3.49 2.65 -2.65
CA LEU A 30 -2.08 2.43 -2.38
C LEU A 30 -1.26 2.72 -3.66
N GLY A 31 -0.45 3.77 -3.62
CA GLY A 31 0.49 4.14 -4.68
C GLY A 31 1.88 3.58 -4.43
N LEU A 32 2.43 2.85 -5.40
CA LEU A 32 3.74 2.20 -5.38
C LEU A 32 4.50 2.43 -6.71
N ASN A 33 4.16 3.48 -7.45
CA ASN A 33 4.86 3.80 -8.68
C ASN A 33 6.32 4.17 -8.37
N TRP A 34 7.24 3.74 -9.23
CA TRP A 34 8.67 4.05 -9.08
C TRP A 34 9.28 3.57 -7.75
N THR A 35 8.67 2.58 -7.08
CA THR A 35 9.27 1.89 -5.91
C THR A 35 10.05 0.66 -6.37
N TRP A 36 11.14 0.88 -7.10
CA TRP A 36 11.89 -0.21 -7.76
C TRP A 36 12.60 -1.16 -6.80
N GLU A 37 12.89 -0.68 -5.59
CA GLU A 37 13.55 -1.47 -4.55
C GLU A 37 12.57 -2.39 -3.82
N LEU A 38 11.25 -2.20 -4.00
CA LEU A 38 10.21 -2.98 -3.34
C LEU A 38 10.15 -4.40 -3.91
N LYS A 39 10.75 -5.33 -3.18
CA LYS A 39 10.83 -6.77 -3.55
C LYS A 39 9.72 -7.57 -2.89
N PHE A 40 9.37 -7.22 -1.66
CA PHE A 40 8.40 -7.96 -0.86
C PHE A 40 7.17 -7.12 -0.57
N ILE A 41 6.04 -7.60 -1.06
CA ILE A 41 4.74 -7.15 -0.59
C ILE A 41 4.44 -7.92 0.70
N ALA A 42 4.27 -7.20 1.82
CA ALA A 42 4.00 -7.82 3.11
C ALA A 42 2.79 -8.76 3.04
N GLU A 43 2.83 -9.83 3.83
CA GLU A 43 1.68 -10.73 4.04
C GLU A 43 0.40 -9.97 4.48
N GLY A 44 0.59 -8.81 5.13
CA GLY A 44 -0.47 -7.88 5.51
C GLY A 44 -1.25 -7.27 4.34
N LEU A 45 -0.74 -7.28 3.10
CA LEU A 45 -1.46 -6.74 1.95
C LEU A 45 -2.74 -7.54 1.66
N GLY A 46 -2.75 -8.84 1.96
CA GLY A 46 -3.95 -9.68 1.87
C GLY A 46 -5.03 -9.32 2.90
N LYS A 47 -4.68 -8.57 3.95
CA LYS A 47 -5.63 -8.08 4.97
C LYS A 47 -6.25 -6.73 4.62
N LEU A 48 -5.78 -6.05 3.57
CA LEU A 48 -6.35 -4.79 3.09
C LEU A 48 -7.66 -5.03 2.33
N THR A 49 -8.70 -5.44 3.05
CA THR A 49 -10.00 -5.84 2.47
C THR A 49 -10.76 -4.72 1.78
N ASN A 50 -10.47 -3.46 2.12
CA ASN A 50 -11.11 -2.29 1.51
C ASN A 50 -10.24 -1.58 0.45
N LEU A 51 -9.10 -2.18 0.06
CA LEU A 51 -8.25 -1.61 -0.98
C LEU A 51 -8.95 -1.71 -2.33
N TRP A 52 -9.21 -0.58 -2.96
CA TRP A 52 -9.85 -0.50 -4.27
C TRP A 52 -8.85 -0.31 -5.40
N THR A 53 -7.74 0.36 -5.14
CA THR A 53 -6.75 0.66 -6.17
C THR A 53 -5.35 0.42 -5.63
N LEU A 54 -4.62 -0.44 -6.32
CA LEU A 54 -3.19 -0.66 -6.15
C LEU A 54 -2.51 -0.26 -7.47
N HIS A 55 -1.66 0.76 -7.44
CA HIS A 55 -0.99 1.26 -8.63
C HIS A 55 0.53 1.13 -8.47
N ARG A 56 1.19 0.38 -9.35
CA ARG A 56 2.62 0.00 -9.25
C ARG A 56 3.40 0.17 -10.57
N PHE A 57 2.78 0.66 -11.64
CA PHE A 57 3.36 0.66 -12.99
C PHE A 57 3.62 2.07 -13.50
#